data_AF-Q953M9-F1
#
_entry.id   AF-Q953M9-F1
#
_cell.length_a   1.000
_cell.length_b   1.000
_cell.length_c   1.000
_cell.angle_alpha   90.00
_cell.angle_beta   90.00
_cell.angle_gamma   90.00
#
_symmetry.space_group_name_H-M   'P 1'
#
loop_
_entity.id
_entity.type
_entity.pdbx_description
1 polymer ?
#
loop_
_entity_poly.entity_id
_entity_poly.type
_entity_poly.pdbx_seq_one_letter_code
_entity_poly.pdbx_strand_id
1 'polypeptide(L)'
;MVTLFLLFSFVIMVSYFLAVGRFLNSLIILENFNVLILLFCLLYSSLDSHVIFIVFMVVSTVEIVISLTVLTRVWECSSCLELVDF
;
A
#
# COMPACT_ATOMS: atom_id res chain seq x y z
N MET A 1 13.99 -7.15 -16.56
CA MET A 1 13.58 -7.11 -15.14
C MET A 1 13.23 -5.70 -14.69
N VAL A 2 14.16 -4.74 -14.76
CA VAL A 2 13.90 -3.35 -14.32
C VAL A 2 12.80 -2.65 -15.14
N THR A 3 12.75 -2.86 -16.46
CA THR A 3 11.70 -2.27 -17.32
C THR A 3 10.29 -2.75 -16.99
N LEU A 4 10.13 -4.04 -16.68
CA LEU A 4 8.85 -4.60 -16.24
C LEU A 4 8.43 -4.04 -14.88
N PHE A 5 9.38 -3.90 -13.95
CA PHE A 5 9.13 -3.29 -12.65
C PHE A 5 8.63 -1.85 -12.78
N LEU A 6 9.28 -1.04 -13.63
CA LEU A 6 8.86 0.34 -13.90
C LEU A 6 7.47 0.41 -14.54
N LEU A 7 7.17 -0.50 -15.47
CA LEU A 7 5.85 -0.56 -16.10
C LEU A 7 4.75 -0.89 -15.08
N PHE A 8 4.95 -1.91 -14.25
CA PHE A 8 3.96 -2.24 -13.21
C PHE A 8 3.83 -1.13 -12.17
N SER A 9 4.93 -0.50 -11.76
CA SER A 9 4.88 0.68 -10.87
C SER A 9 4.08 1.82 -11.50
N PHE A 10 4.20 2.06 -12.80
CA PHE A 10 3.43 3.08 -13.49
C PHE A 10 1.93 2.76 -13.50
N VAL A 11 1.55 1.52 -13.80
CA VAL A 11 0.14 1.10 -13.77
C VAL A 11 -0.46 1.26 -12.38
N ILE A 12 0.28 0.91 -11.33
CA ILE A 12 -0.16 1.07 -9.93
C ILE A 12 -0.33 2.55 -9.58
N MET A 13 0.59 3.43 -9.97
CA MET A 13 0.49 4.87 -9.73
C MET A 13 -0.73 5.49 -10.43
N VAL A 14 -0.98 5.10 -11.69
CA VAL A 14 -2.19 5.52 -12.42
C VAL A 14 -3.44 5.02 -11.69
N SER A 15 -3.45 3.76 -11.27
CA SER A 15 -4.58 3.17 -10.54
C SER A 15 -4.86 3.90 -9.22
N TYR A 16 -3.80 4.30 -8.50
CA TYR A 16 -3.90 5.08 -7.27
C TYR A 16 -4.58 6.43 -7.52
N PHE A 17 -4.17 7.14 -8.59
CA PHE A 17 -4.77 8.41 -8.97
C PHE A 17 -6.26 8.28 -9.33
N LEU A 18 -6.66 7.19 -9.99
CA LEU A 18 -8.07 6.93 -10.31
C LEU A 18 -8.91 6.54 -9.07
N ALA A 19 -8.29 5.99 -8.04
CA ALA A 19 -8.96 5.54 -6.82
C ALA A 19 -9.08 6.62 -5.73
N VAL A 20 -8.56 7.83 -5.98
CA VAL A 20 -8.60 8.95 -5.03
C VAL A 20 -10.04 9.23 -4.62
N GLY A 21 -10.32 9.12 -3.32
CA GLY A 21 -11.66 9.29 -2.74
C GLY A 21 -12.25 8.00 -2.15
N ARG A 22 -11.79 6.82 -2.55
CA ARG A 22 -12.17 5.54 -1.94
C ARG A 22 -10.99 4.97 -1.17
N PHE A 23 -10.86 5.37 0.09
CA PHE A 23 -9.71 5.02 0.95
C PHE A 23 -9.37 3.52 0.95
N LEU A 24 -10.37 2.65 1.01
CA LEU A 24 -10.14 1.19 1.00
C LEU A 24 -9.53 0.72 -0.32
N ASN A 25 -9.95 1.28 -1.46
CA ASN A 25 -9.37 0.97 -2.76
C ASN A 25 -7.92 1.48 -2.87
N SER A 26 -7.64 2.68 -2.36
CA SER A 26 -6.28 3.21 -2.27
C SER A 26 -5.36 2.33 -1.43
N LEU A 27 -5.87 1.74 -0.35
CA LEU A 27 -5.12 0.85 0.54
C LEU A 27 -4.78 -0.48 -0.16
N ILE A 28 -5.72 -1.06 -0.90
CA ILE A 28 -5.47 -2.25 -1.74
C ILE A 28 -4.41 -1.97 -2.80
N ILE A 29 -4.47 -0.81 -3.46
CA ILE A 29 -3.48 -0.45 -4.51
C ILE A 29 -2.08 -0.29 -3.91
N LEU A 30 -1.99 0.27 -2.71
CA LEU A 30 -0.74 0.47 -1.98
C LEU A 30 -0.15 -0.86 -1.47
N GLU A 31 -1.00 -1.81 -1.05
CA GLU A 31 -0.55 -3.18 -0.76
C GLU A 31 0.03 -3.88 -2.00
N ASN A 32 -0.61 -3.73 -3.17
CA ASN A 32 -0.10 -4.28 -4.43
C ASN A 32 1.27 -3.68 -4.80
N PHE A 33 1.50 -2.40 -4.49
CA PHE A 33 2.82 -1.78 -4.67
C PHE A 33 3.89 -2.41 -3.77
N ASN A 34 3.56 -2.66 -2.50
CA ASN A 34 4.46 -3.29 -1.55
C ASN A 34 4.81 -4.73 -1.95
N VAL A 35 3.84 -5.49 -2.44
CA VAL A 35 4.09 -6.84 -3.00
C VAL A 35 5.04 -6.78 -4.19
N LEU A 36 4.87 -5.80 -5.09
CA LEU A 36 5.76 -5.61 -6.23
C LEU A 36 7.21 -5.34 -5.80
N ILE A 37 7.42 -4.48 -4.79
CA ILE A 37 8.74 -4.16 -4.24
C ILE A 37 9.38 -5.40 -3.62
N LEU A 38 8.63 -6.16 -2.81
CA LEU A 38 9.12 -7.39 -2.19
C LEU A 38 9.51 -8.43 -3.23
N LEU A 39 8.69 -8.61 -4.28
CA LEU A 39 8.97 -9.52 -5.37
C LEU A 39 10.22 -9.11 -6.15
N PHE A 40 10.41 -7.81 -6.39
CA PHE A 40 11.63 -7.29 -7.01
C PHE A 40 12.87 -7.55 -6.13
N CYS A 41 12.77 -7.29 -4.83
CA CYS A 41 13.86 -7.54 -3.88
C CYS A 41 14.24 -9.03 -3.84
N LEU A 42 13.26 -9.93 -3.88
CA LEU A 42 13.50 -11.38 -3.90
C LEU A 42 14.19 -11.83 -5.18
N LEU A 43 13.74 -11.33 -6.35
CA LEU A 43 14.34 -11.68 -7.64
C LEU A 43 15.76 -11.13 -7.83
N TYR A 44 16.08 -10.00 -7.19
CA TYR A 44 17.40 -9.38 -7.25
C TYR A 44 18.32 -9.79 -6.09
N SER A 45 17.84 -10.64 -5.18
CA SER A 45 18.56 -10.94 -3.94
C SER A 45 19.84 -11.72 -4.22
N SER A 46 21.00 -11.07 -4.05
CA SER A 46 22.27 -11.75 -3.80
C SER A 46 22.40 -12.07 -2.31
N LEU A 47 23.28 -13.01 -1.93
CA LEU A 47 23.35 -13.64 -0.59
C LEU A 47 23.29 -12.66 0.62
N ASP A 48 23.74 -11.41 0.49
CA ASP A 48 23.74 -10.41 1.58
C ASP A 48 22.44 -9.58 1.70
N SER A 49 21.55 -9.62 0.70
CA SER A 49 20.37 -8.74 0.63
C SER A 49 19.10 -9.28 1.30
N HIS A 50 19.17 -10.47 1.92
CA HIS A 50 18.05 -11.03 2.67
C HIS A 50 17.60 -10.17 3.85
N VAL A 51 18.54 -9.44 4.49
CA VAL A 51 18.20 -8.49 5.57
C VAL A 51 17.32 -7.36 5.04
N ILE A 52 17.62 -6.84 3.85
CA ILE A 52 16.86 -5.75 3.22
C ILE A 52 15.43 -6.20 2.89
N PHE A 53 15.26 -7.44 2.41
CA PHE A 53 13.93 -8.02 2.17
C PHE A 53 13.07 -8.07 3.43
N ILE A 54 13.65 -8.52 4.55
CA ILE A 54 12.94 -8.61 5.83
C ILE A 54 12.56 -7.22 6.34
N VAL A 55 13.47 -6.24 6.23
CA VAL A 55 13.18 -4.86 6.63
C VAL A 55 12.02 -4.29 5.81
N PHE A 56 12.04 -4.46 4.49
CA PHE A 56 10.92 -4.01 3.64
C PHE A 56 9.60 -4.70 3.99
N MET A 57 9.63 -5.99 4.36
CA MET A 57 8.43 -6.71 4.80
C MET A 57 7.87 -6.14 6.11
N VAL A 58 8.71 -5.81 7.08
CA VAL A 58 8.24 -5.21 8.33
C VAL A 58 7.66 -3.83 8.08
N VAL A 59 8.35 -2.99 7.30
CA VAL A 59 7.87 -1.64 6.98
C VAL A 59 6.52 -1.68 6.24
N SER A 60 6.34 -2.58 5.29
CA SER A 60 5.08 -2.69 4.55
C SER A 60 3.90 -3.12 5.43
N THR A 61 4.12 -3.99 6.42
CA THR A 61 3.07 -4.36 7.38
C THR A 61 2.68 -3.20 8.30
N VAL A 62 3.66 -2.41 8.76
CA VAL A 62 3.42 -1.22 9.58
C VAL A 62 2.62 -0.17 8.80
N GLU A 63 2.98 0.08 7.54
CA GLU A 63 2.29 1.01 6.66
C GLU A 63 0.80 0.65 6.50
N ILE A 64 0.49 -0.63 6.28
CA ILE A 64 -0.89 -1.11 6.12
C ILE A 64 -1.67 -0.96 7.44
N VAL A 65 -1.07 -1.31 8.59
CA VAL A 65 -1.73 -1.17 9.90
C VAL A 65 -2.04 0.29 10.22
N ILE A 66 -1.11 1.20 9.95
CA ILE A 66 -1.34 2.64 10.15
C ILE A 66 -2.46 3.11 9.21
N SER A 67 -2.41 2.74 7.94
CA SER A 67 -3.42 3.13 6.95
C SER A 67 -4.83 2.62 7.32
N LEU A 68 -4.93 1.39 7.81
CA LEU A 68 -6.18 0.82 8.31
C LEU A 68 -6.68 1.53 9.56
N THR A 69 -5.77 1.91 10.46
CA THR A 69 -6.13 2.67 11.67
C THR A 69 -6.67 4.06 11.31
N VAL A 70 -6.07 4.73 10.32
CA VAL A 70 -6.60 6.00 9.82
C VAL A 70 -7.97 5.80 9.19
N LEU A 71 -8.15 4.73 8.39
CA LEU A 71 -9.42 4.41 7.77
C LEU A 71 -10.54 4.19 8.78
N THR A 72 -10.29 3.44 9.87
CA THR A 72 -11.30 3.19 10.90
C THR A 72 -11.70 4.48 11.62
N ARG A 73 -10.74 5.37 11.88
CA ARG A 73 -11.04 6.69 12.48
C ARG A 73 -11.84 7.60 11.56
N VAL A 74 -11.50 7.65 10.27
CA VAL A 74 -12.26 8.41 9.28
C VAL A 74 -13.68 7.85 9.14
N TRP A 75 -13.82 6.52 9.18
CA TRP A 75 -15.13 5.87 9.15
C TRP A 75 -15.97 6.22 10.38
N GLU A 76 -15.40 6.17 11.59
CA GLU A 76 -16.07 6.56 12.84
C GLU A 76 -16.49 8.04 12.84
N CYS A 77 -15.67 8.94 12.31
CA CYS A 77 -16.01 10.36 12.18
C CYS A 77 -17.16 10.57 11.17
N SER A 78 -17.16 9.83 10.06
CA SER A 78 -18.22 9.91 9.05
C SER A 78 -19.56 9.40 9.59
N SER A 79 -19.56 8.28 10.32
CA SER A 79 -20.77 7.74 10.92
C SER A 79 -21.29 8.59 12.08
N CYS A 80 -20.41 9.31 12.79
CA CYS A 80 -20.80 10.28 13.80
C CYS A 80 -21.48 11.51 13.18
N LEU A 81 -21.00 12.00 12.03
CA LEU A 81 -21.61 13.10 11.28
C LEU A 81 -23.02 12.76 10.80
N GLU A 82 -23.23 11.55 10.27
CA GLU A 82 -24.56 11.09 9.85
C GLU A 82 -25.56 10.98 11.02
N LEU A 83 -25.09 10.84 12.26
CA LEU A 83 -25.96 10.70 13.45
C LEU A 83 -26.35 12.05 14.08
N VAL A 84 -25.60 13.12 13.80
CA VAL A 84 -25.86 14.49 14.30
C VAL A 84 -26.80 15.27 13.38
N ASP A 85 -26.91 14.88 12.10
CA ASP A 85 -27.79 15.51 11.11
C ASP A 85 -29.28 15.05 11.16
N PHE A 86 -29.71 14.35 12.23
CA PHE A 86 -31.09 13.94 12.47
C PHE A 86 -31.81 14.77 13.56
#